data_AF-A0A1V6D534-F1
#
_entry.id   AF-A0A1V6D534-F1
#
_cell.length_a   1.000
_cell.length_b   1.000
_cell.length_c   1.000
_cell.angle_alpha   90.00
_cell.angle_beta   90.00
_cell.angle_gamma   90.00
#
_symmetry.space_group_name_H-M   'P 1'
#
loop_
_entity.id
_entity.type
_entity.pdbx_description
1 polymer ?
#
loop_
_entity_poly.entity_id
_entity_poly.type
_entity_poly.pdbx_seq_one_letter_code
_entity_poly.pdbx_strand_id
1 'polypeptide(L)'
;MTEDYLANEDLAALDATITALGLPHGEYGSSDWRYWAYKLVERMQAVCLPLGLRPYKDDSDDLHLGVKPGLFFNRSAAVSYAGTSTQDLTDDATNYVYLTPAGVLTVNTTGFPTTPHVPICTVATGTASAAGLSGYYDIEDITDLRGRAVFAPVGLATVTFGAEAADVIRVTVTTGLAQRQRVRLWIAAADYGTPDATGNTYTLVTGTALATRTANADYEVISDASGIAAFDLEVSGAASRYVLAEIDGRIVSSGEITFAA
;
A
#
# COMPACT_ATOMS: atom_id res chain seq x y z
N MET A 1 -6.44 -20.55 29.96
CA MET A 1 -5.52 -19.43 29.68
C MET A 1 -5.78 -18.43 30.78
N THR A 2 -4.88 -18.34 31.75
CA THR A 2 -5.01 -17.39 32.87
C THR A 2 -4.45 -16.08 32.33
N GLU A 3 -5.32 -15.07 32.17
CA GLU A 3 -4.88 -13.73 31.80
C GLU A 3 -4.06 -13.17 32.98
N ASP A 4 -2.80 -12.90 32.70
CA ASP A 4 -1.87 -12.32 33.65
C ASP A 4 -2.11 -10.80 33.68
N TYR A 5 -2.94 -10.37 34.63
CA TYR A 5 -3.22 -8.95 34.83
C TYR A 5 -2.09 -8.32 35.63
N LEU A 6 -1.76 -7.06 35.32
CA LEU A 6 -0.81 -6.27 36.10
C LEU A 6 -1.17 -6.30 37.59
N ALA A 7 -0.16 -6.47 38.44
CA ALA A 7 -0.38 -6.44 39.87
C ALA A 7 -0.79 -5.01 40.29
N ASN A 8 -1.53 -4.90 41.40
CA ASN A 8 -2.02 -3.60 41.89
C ASN A 8 -0.90 -2.58 42.15
N GLU A 9 0.30 -3.07 42.47
CA GLU A 9 1.51 -2.26 42.64
C GLU A 9 2.03 -1.66 41.32
N ASP A 10 1.89 -2.39 40.21
CA ASP A 10 2.23 -1.89 38.87
C ASP A 10 1.20 -0.85 38.38
N LEU A 11 -0.08 -1.04 38.73
CA LEU A 11 -1.15 -0.08 38.43
C LEU A 11 -0.93 1.26 39.16
N ALA A 12 -0.46 1.23 40.41
CA ALA A 12 -0.15 2.44 41.18
C ALA A 12 1.07 3.21 40.62
N ALA A 13 2.08 2.49 40.10
CA ALA A 13 3.21 3.11 39.42
C ALA A 13 2.81 3.79 38.10
N LEU A 14 1.84 3.21 37.39
CA LEU A 14 1.29 3.78 36.17
C LEU A 14 0.50 5.08 36.45
N ASP A 15 -0.27 5.11 37.55
CA ASP A 15 -1.03 6.29 38.00
C ASP A 15 -0.12 7.50 38.28
N ALA A 16 1.01 7.27 38.95
CA ALA A 16 2.02 8.29 39.19
C ALA A 16 2.64 8.82 37.90
N THR A 17 2.84 7.94 36.91
CA THR A 17 3.38 8.30 35.59
C THR A 17 2.39 9.16 34.78
N ILE A 18 1.10 8.80 34.80
CA ILE A 18 0.03 9.56 34.11
C ILE A 18 -0.12 10.95 34.74
N THR A 19 -0.04 11.04 36.07
CA THR A 19 -0.06 12.31 36.81
C THR A 19 1.11 13.22 36.43
N ALA A 20 2.32 12.67 36.32
CA ALA A 20 3.52 13.42 35.91
C ALA A 20 3.43 13.97 34.47
N LEU A 21 2.67 13.31 33.59
CA LEU A 21 2.39 13.75 32.23
C LEU A 21 1.28 14.82 32.15
N GLY A 22 0.69 15.21 33.29
CA GLY A 22 -0.37 16.23 33.34
C GLY A 22 -1.68 15.81 32.67
N LEU A 23 -1.87 14.50 32.48
CA LEU A 23 -3.05 13.96 31.83
C LEU A 23 -4.20 13.85 32.84
N PRO A 24 -5.36 14.48 32.58
CA PRO A 24 -6.51 14.36 33.46
C PRO A 24 -7.01 12.90 33.43
N HIS A 25 -7.14 12.28 34.60
CA HIS A 25 -7.66 10.94 34.81
C HIS A 25 -8.51 10.90 36.10
N GLY A 26 -9.44 9.96 36.20
CA GLY A 26 -10.26 9.76 37.40
C GLY A 26 -9.52 8.94 38.45
N GLU A 27 -9.85 9.13 39.73
CA GLU A 27 -9.29 8.34 40.82
C GLU A 27 -9.62 6.85 40.66
N TYR A 28 -8.63 6.00 40.94
CA TYR A 28 -8.77 4.54 40.92
C TYR A 28 -9.91 4.08 41.85
N GLY A 29 -10.84 3.27 41.31
CA GLY A 29 -12.01 2.77 42.05
C GLY A 29 -13.26 3.66 42.03
N SER A 30 -13.20 4.85 41.42
CA SER A 30 -14.39 5.69 41.19
C SER A 30 -15.33 5.06 40.15
N SER A 31 -16.65 5.25 40.25
CA SER A 31 -17.61 4.76 39.23
C SER A 31 -17.32 5.28 37.81
N ASP A 32 -16.49 6.31 37.69
CA ASP A 32 -16.17 7.05 36.47
C ASP A 32 -14.95 6.48 35.74
N TRP A 33 -14.28 5.45 36.27
CA TRP A 33 -13.10 4.83 35.64
C TRP A 33 -13.43 4.28 34.24
N ARG A 34 -14.63 3.75 34.04
CA ARG A 34 -15.11 3.25 32.73
C ARG A 34 -15.23 4.39 31.72
N TYR A 35 -15.71 5.55 32.15
CA TYR A 35 -15.86 6.74 31.30
C TYR A 35 -14.49 7.26 30.83
N TRP A 36 -13.47 7.15 31.69
CA TRP A 36 -12.09 7.49 31.33
C TRP A 36 -11.44 6.47 30.40
N ALA A 37 -11.67 5.18 30.59
CA ALA A 37 -11.23 4.15 29.64
C ALA A 37 -11.83 4.38 28.25
N TYR A 38 -13.13 4.69 28.16
CA TYR A 38 -13.77 5.03 26.89
C TYR A 38 -13.21 6.32 26.27
N LYS A 39 -12.98 7.38 27.06
CA LYS A 39 -12.34 8.61 26.57
C LYS A 39 -10.90 8.41 26.14
N LEU A 40 -10.15 7.54 26.81
CA LEU A 40 -8.78 7.20 26.43
C LEU A 40 -8.78 6.42 25.12
N VAL A 41 -9.67 5.44 24.96
CA VAL A 41 -9.85 4.71 23.69
C VAL A 41 -10.31 5.65 22.58
N GLU A 42 -11.24 6.57 22.84
CA GLU A 42 -11.68 7.59 21.88
C GLU A 42 -10.55 8.54 21.50
N ARG A 43 -9.73 8.98 22.46
CA ARG A 43 -8.57 9.84 22.20
C ARG A 43 -7.43 9.11 21.53
N MET A 44 -7.16 7.85 21.89
CA MET A 44 -6.19 7.00 21.19
C MET A 44 -6.68 6.73 19.77
N GLN A 45 -7.97 6.49 19.58
CA GLN A 45 -8.56 6.47 18.24
C GLN A 45 -8.30 7.82 17.57
N ALA A 46 -8.68 8.97 18.14
CA ALA A 46 -8.49 10.29 17.52
C ALA A 46 -7.02 10.63 17.19
N VAL A 47 -6.06 10.22 18.03
CA VAL A 47 -4.62 10.44 17.85
C VAL A 47 -3.99 9.43 16.90
N CYS A 48 -4.51 8.20 16.82
CA CYS A 48 -4.15 7.20 15.81
C CYS A 48 -4.93 7.36 14.48
N LEU A 49 -5.95 8.24 14.43
CA LEU A 49 -6.83 8.54 13.28
C LEU A 49 -6.48 9.81 12.46
N PRO A 50 -5.25 10.37 12.37
CA PRO A 50 -5.02 11.56 11.54
C PRO A 50 -5.12 11.26 10.03
N LEU A 51 -5.39 10.01 9.64
CA LEU A 51 -5.82 9.68 8.29
C LEU A 51 -7.34 9.56 8.34
N GLY A 52 -8.05 10.58 7.86
CA GLY A 52 -9.50 10.57 7.71
C GLY A 52 -10.00 9.41 6.82
N LEU A 53 -11.06 9.63 6.04
CA LEU A 53 -11.55 8.60 5.08
C LEU A 53 -12.11 7.32 5.72
N ARG A 54 -12.39 7.32 7.04
CA ARG A 54 -12.92 6.14 7.73
C ARG A 54 -14.30 5.77 7.17
N PRO A 55 -14.49 4.54 6.67
CA PRO A 55 -15.81 4.04 6.34
C PRO A 55 -16.62 3.77 7.62
N TYR A 56 -17.91 4.03 7.58
CA TYR A 56 -18.85 3.75 8.66
C TYR A 56 -20.23 3.42 8.08
N LYS A 57 -20.97 2.55 8.76
CA LYS A 57 -22.38 2.31 8.44
C LYS A 57 -23.19 3.54 8.80
N ASP A 58 -23.97 4.05 7.85
CA ASP A 58 -24.95 5.09 8.13
C ASP A 58 -26.23 4.41 8.63
N ASP A 59 -26.62 4.67 9.88
CA ASP A 59 -27.80 4.04 10.50
C ASP A 59 -29.13 4.59 9.94
N SER A 60 -29.09 5.52 8.98
CA SER A 60 -30.29 6.09 8.37
C SER A 60 -30.93 5.22 7.29
N ASP A 61 -30.17 4.29 6.68
CA ASP A 61 -30.67 3.36 5.66
C ASP A 61 -29.69 2.19 5.42
N ASP A 62 -30.21 0.98 5.17
CA ASP A 62 -29.46 -0.28 5.25
C ASP A 62 -28.48 -0.55 4.09
N LEU A 63 -28.51 0.23 2.99
CA LEU A 63 -27.61 0.08 1.84
C LEU A 63 -26.77 1.34 1.53
N HIS A 64 -26.50 2.16 2.53
CA HIS A 64 -25.67 3.36 2.37
C HIS A 64 -24.43 3.31 3.25
N LEU A 65 -23.28 3.62 2.65
CA LEU A 65 -22.01 3.75 3.35
C LEU A 65 -21.65 5.22 3.55
N GLY A 66 -21.26 5.58 4.76
CA GLY A 66 -20.60 6.84 5.07
C GLY A 66 -19.08 6.70 5.00
N VAL A 67 -18.40 7.75 4.54
CA VAL A 67 -16.94 7.87 4.58
C VAL A 67 -16.57 9.25 5.12
N LYS A 68 -15.85 9.31 6.25
CA LYS A 68 -15.47 10.58 6.88
C LYS A 68 -14.55 11.43 5.97
N PRO A 69 -14.56 12.77 6.09
CA PRO A 69 -13.57 13.62 5.43
C PRO A 69 -12.14 13.19 5.76
N GLY A 70 -11.20 13.52 4.89
CA GLY A 70 -9.79 13.23 5.10
C GLY A 70 -8.89 13.76 4.00
N LEU A 71 -7.60 13.47 4.11
CA LEU A 71 -6.62 13.75 3.07
C LEU A 71 -5.97 12.44 2.64
N PHE A 72 -5.66 12.34 1.34
CA PHE A 72 -4.82 11.27 0.81
C PHE A 72 -3.76 11.85 -0.12
N PHE A 73 -2.67 11.11 -0.30
CA PHE A 73 -1.63 11.48 -1.25
C PHE A 73 -1.87 10.80 -2.58
N ASN A 74 -2.06 11.60 -3.63
CA ASN A 74 -2.05 11.13 -5.01
C ASN A 74 -0.68 11.41 -5.65
N ARG A 75 0.39 10.90 -5.03
CA ARG A 75 1.81 11.09 -5.37
C ARG A 75 2.33 12.54 -5.39
N SER A 76 1.79 13.41 -6.25
CA SER A 76 2.27 14.79 -6.47
C SER A 76 1.59 15.82 -5.58
N ALA A 77 0.42 15.51 -5.02
CA ALA A 77 -0.34 16.41 -4.18
C ALA A 77 -1.08 15.65 -3.07
N ALA A 78 -1.24 16.33 -1.94
CA ALA A 78 -2.28 15.99 -0.97
C ALA A 78 -3.63 16.41 -1.57
N VAL A 79 -4.55 15.45 -1.66
CA VAL A 79 -5.92 15.65 -2.14
C VAL A 79 -6.86 15.56 -0.94
N SER A 80 -7.65 16.62 -0.74
CA SER A 80 -8.68 16.65 0.30
C SER A 80 -9.95 15.96 -0.21
N TYR A 81 -10.51 15.08 0.60
CA TYR A 81 -11.83 14.49 0.41
C TYR A 81 -12.77 15.06 1.48
N ALA A 82 -13.91 15.62 1.04
CA ALA A 82 -14.86 16.29 1.92
C ALA A 82 -15.69 15.33 2.80
N GLY A 83 -15.63 14.02 2.53
CA GLY A 83 -16.51 13.05 3.16
C GLY A 83 -17.80 12.85 2.36
N THR A 84 -18.47 11.73 2.64
CA THR A 84 -19.85 11.48 2.24
C THR A 84 -20.56 10.79 3.39
N SER A 85 -21.85 11.07 3.57
CA SER A 85 -22.70 10.29 4.47
C SER A 85 -23.42 9.16 3.74
N THR A 86 -23.61 9.28 2.43
CA THR A 86 -24.66 8.52 1.72
C THR A 86 -24.11 8.05 0.38
N GLN A 87 -23.25 7.02 0.42
CA GLN A 87 -22.76 6.34 -0.77
C GLN A 87 -23.55 5.04 -0.98
N ASP A 88 -24.30 4.97 -2.08
CA ASP A 88 -25.09 3.80 -2.44
C ASP A 88 -24.20 2.56 -2.61
N LEU A 89 -24.66 1.45 -2.04
CA LEU A 89 -24.10 0.12 -2.23
C LEU A 89 -25.03 -0.71 -3.12
N THR A 90 -24.45 -1.61 -3.91
CA THR A 90 -25.22 -2.61 -4.65
C THR A 90 -25.53 -3.77 -3.72
N ASP A 91 -26.81 -4.12 -3.56
CA ASP A 91 -27.26 -5.27 -2.76
C ASP A 91 -26.75 -6.60 -3.33
N ASP A 92 -26.74 -7.64 -2.49
CA ASP A 92 -26.33 -9.01 -2.84
C ASP A 92 -24.94 -9.10 -3.50
N ALA A 93 -24.04 -8.18 -3.12
CA ALA A 93 -22.72 -8.07 -3.73
C ALA A 93 -21.64 -7.65 -2.72
N THR A 94 -20.38 -7.95 -3.07
CA THR A 94 -19.21 -7.32 -2.48
C THR A 94 -18.92 -6.01 -3.20
N ASN A 95 -19.04 -4.91 -2.48
CA ASN A 95 -18.80 -3.55 -2.95
C ASN A 95 -17.35 -3.15 -2.65
N TYR A 96 -16.60 -2.75 -3.67
CA TYR A 96 -15.22 -2.28 -3.60
C TYR A 96 -15.23 -0.75 -3.64
N VAL A 97 -14.96 -0.13 -2.49
CA VAL A 97 -15.07 1.33 -2.31
C VAL A 97 -13.68 1.96 -2.35
N TYR A 98 -13.49 2.95 -3.22
CA TYR A 98 -12.20 3.60 -3.42
C TYR A 98 -12.36 5.08 -3.79
N LEU A 99 -11.29 5.86 -3.58
CA LEU A 99 -11.18 7.23 -4.12
C LEU A 99 -10.42 7.20 -5.44
N THR A 100 -10.90 7.96 -6.42
CA THR A 100 -10.15 8.27 -7.64
C THR A 100 -9.02 9.26 -7.34
N PRO A 101 -8.07 9.47 -8.27
CA PRO A 101 -6.98 10.44 -8.09
C PRO A 101 -7.47 11.88 -7.91
N ALA A 102 -8.69 12.18 -8.35
CA ALA A 102 -9.37 13.46 -8.19
C ALA A 102 -10.12 13.60 -6.85
N GLY A 103 -10.11 12.57 -6.00
CA GLY A 103 -10.82 12.57 -4.71
C GLY A 103 -12.32 12.30 -4.83
N VAL A 104 -12.76 11.64 -5.89
CA VAL A 104 -14.15 11.20 -6.04
C VAL A 104 -14.30 9.80 -5.45
N LEU A 105 -15.26 9.60 -4.54
CA LEU A 105 -15.59 8.27 -4.01
C LEU A 105 -16.34 7.46 -5.08
N THR A 106 -15.99 6.20 -5.23
CA THR A 106 -16.57 5.30 -6.22
C THR A 106 -16.75 3.91 -5.61
N VAL A 107 -17.83 3.26 -6.04
CA VAL A 107 -18.16 1.88 -5.68
C VAL A 107 -18.16 1.04 -6.96
N ASN A 108 -17.55 -0.14 -6.90
CA ASN A 108 -17.59 -1.14 -7.96
C ASN A 108 -17.91 -2.52 -7.37
N THR A 109 -18.46 -3.44 -8.14
CA THR A 109 -18.80 -4.81 -7.70
C THR A 109 -17.88 -5.88 -8.29
N THR A 110 -17.00 -5.51 -9.23
CA THR A 110 -16.11 -6.45 -9.94
C THR A 110 -14.65 -6.43 -9.44
N GLY A 111 -14.36 -5.65 -8.40
CA GLY A 111 -13.01 -5.47 -7.86
C GLY A 111 -12.53 -4.02 -7.87
N PHE A 112 -11.33 -3.80 -7.34
CA PHE A 112 -10.64 -2.52 -7.47
C PHE A 112 -10.14 -2.30 -8.91
N PRO A 113 -10.13 -1.06 -9.42
CA PRO A 113 -9.68 -0.81 -10.79
C PRO A 113 -8.17 -1.00 -10.93
N THR A 114 -7.71 -1.30 -12.15
CA THR A 114 -6.27 -1.34 -12.47
C THR A 114 -5.65 0.05 -12.62
N THR A 115 -6.47 1.10 -12.72
CA THR A 115 -6.06 2.51 -12.80
C THR A 115 -5.76 3.10 -11.42
N PRO A 116 -5.10 4.28 -11.37
CA PRO A 116 -4.94 5.08 -10.15
C PRO A 116 -6.15 5.19 -9.24
N HIS A 117 -6.04 4.69 -8.01
CA HIS A 117 -7.06 4.77 -6.97
C HIS A 117 -6.47 4.56 -5.56
N VAL A 118 -7.24 4.93 -4.55
CA VAL A 118 -6.96 4.70 -3.12
C VAL A 118 -8.04 3.78 -2.56
N PRO A 119 -7.75 2.49 -2.28
CA PRO A 119 -8.73 1.57 -1.73
C PRO A 119 -9.11 2.01 -0.31
N ILE A 120 -10.41 2.14 -0.05
CA ILE A 120 -10.94 2.55 1.27
C ILE A 120 -11.42 1.33 2.04
N CYS A 121 -12.33 0.54 1.46
CA CYS A 121 -12.84 -0.67 2.06
C CYS A 121 -13.48 -1.61 1.03
N THR A 122 -13.82 -2.81 1.48
CA THR A 122 -14.85 -3.62 0.85
C THR A 122 -16.04 -3.77 1.80
N VAL A 123 -17.25 -3.84 1.25
CA VAL A 123 -18.48 -4.04 2.02
C VAL A 123 -19.26 -5.19 1.39
N ALA A 124 -19.47 -6.26 2.13
CA ALA A 124 -20.34 -7.34 1.70
C ALA A 124 -21.79 -7.03 2.10
N THR A 125 -22.70 -7.06 1.14
CA THR A 125 -24.12 -6.72 1.36
C THR A 125 -25.02 -7.88 0.99
N GLY A 126 -26.23 -7.89 1.54
CA GLY A 126 -27.24 -8.86 1.16
C GLY A 126 -26.86 -10.29 1.53
N THR A 127 -27.08 -11.20 0.60
CA THR A 127 -26.62 -12.60 0.64
C THR A 127 -25.09 -12.77 0.71
N ALA A 128 -24.31 -11.75 0.37
CA ALA A 128 -22.86 -11.76 0.54
C ALA A 128 -22.42 -11.34 1.95
N SER A 129 -23.28 -10.66 2.72
CA SER A 129 -23.02 -10.26 4.11
C SER A 129 -22.95 -11.46 5.05
N ALA A 130 -22.36 -11.28 6.22
CA ALA A 130 -22.33 -12.29 7.27
C ALA A 130 -23.74 -12.67 7.76
N ALA A 131 -24.68 -11.72 7.74
CA ALA A 131 -26.08 -11.96 8.08
C ALA A 131 -26.84 -12.72 6.99
N GLY A 132 -26.40 -12.62 5.73
CA GLY A 132 -27.03 -13.26 4.58
C GLY A 132 -28.43 -12.74 4.25
N LEU A 133 -28.77 -11.52 4.69
CA LEU A 133 -30.08 -10.89 4.51
C LEU A 133 -30.00 -9.84 3.40
N SER A 134 -30.74 -10.03 2.30
CA SER A 134 -30.87 -9.03 1.22
C SER A 134 -31.33 -7.68 1.78
N GLY A 135 -30.75 -6.61 1.24
CA GLY A 135 -31.01 -5.23 1.64
C GLY A 135 -30.28 -4.82 2.92
N TYR A 136 -29.34 -5.62 3.43
CA TYR A 136 -28.68 -5.37 4.71
C TYR A 136 -27.16 -5.56 4.63
N TYR A 137 -26.43 -4.79 5.43
CA TYR A 137 -25.07 -5.08 5.87
C TYR A 137 -24.86 -4.51 7.28
N ASP A 138 -23.86 -4.99 8.00
CA ASP A 138 -23.46 -4.46 9.29
C ASP A 138 -22.02 -3.93 9.28
N ILE A 139 -21.62 -3.29 10.37
CA ILE A 139 -20.25 -2.79 10.53
C ILE A 139 -19.20 -3.91 10.41
N GLU A 140 -19.54 -5.13 10.81
CA GLU A 140 -18.70 -6.33 10.67
C GLU A 140 -18.46 -6.73 9.20
N ASP A 141 -19.34 -6.33 8.28
CA ASP A 141 -19.20 -6.60 6.84
C ASP A 141 -18.25 -5.60 6.15
N ILE A 142 -17.84 -4.54 6.85
CA ILE A 142 -16.88 -3.55 6.36
C ILE A 142 -15.46 -4.04 6.64
N THR A 143 -14.74 -4.40 5.59
CA THR A 143 -13.28 -4.62 5.66
C THR A 143 -12.55 -3.32 5.36
N ASP A 144 -11.98 -2.67 6.38
CA ASP A 144 -11.19 -1.45 6.24
C ASP A 144 -9.84 -1.73 5.53
N LEU A 145 -9.58 -1.05 4.43
CA LEU A 145 -8.38 -1.21 3.60
C LEU A 145 -7.52 0.06 3.58
N ARG A 146 -7.81 1.06 4.40
CA ARG A 146 -7.06 2.33 4.43
C ARG A 146 -5.58 2.14 4.73
N GLY A 147 -5.22 1.10 5.51
CA GLY A 147 -3.82 0.74 5.74
C GLY A 147 -3.03 0.37 4.48
N ARG A 148 -3.72 -0.14 3.45
CA ARG A 148 -3.11 -0.46 2.13
C ARG A 148 -2.97 0.79 1.25
N ALA A 149 -3.83 1.78 1.47
CA ALA A 149 -3.88 3.03 0.73
C ALA A 149 -2.73 4.00 1.06
N VAL A 150 -2.11 3.88 2.24
CA VAL A 150 -1.01 4.78 2.66
C VAL A 150 0.24 4.59 1.79
N PHE A 151 0.40 3.45 1.11
CA PHE A 151 1.66 3.12 0.41
C PHE A 151 1.48 2.50 -0.98
N ALA A 152 0.34 2.67 -1.67
CA ALA A 152 0.13 2.15 -3.02
C ALA A 152 0.30 3.24 -4.10
N PRO A 153 1.52 3.55 -4.56
CA PRO A 153 1.71 4.38 -5.74
C PRO A 153 1.11 3.66 -6.95
N VAL A 154 0.34 4.36 -7.78
CA VAL A 154 -0.43 3.69 -8.83
C VAL A 154 0.26 3.64 -10.18
N GLY A 155 0.37 2.46 -10.77
CA GLY A 155 1.29 2.17 -11.86
C GLY A 155 2.36 1.33 -11.20
N LEU A 156 2.17 0.01 -11.31
CA LEU A 156 3.17 -0.93 -10.82
C LEU A 156 4.37 -0.76 -11.72
N ALA A 157 5.55 -0.65 -11.10
CA ALA A 157 6.76 -0.80 -11.86
C ALA A 157 6.72 -2.17 -12.57
N THR A 158 7.12 -2.21 -13.83
CA THR A 158 7.19 -3.46 -14.58
C THR A 158 8.58 -3.59 -15.16
N VAL A 159 9.12 -4.80 -15.08
CA VAL A 159 10.34 -5.17 -15.80
C VAL A 159 9.93 -6.08 -16.94
N THR A 160 10.32 -5.72 -18.16
CA THR A 160 10.06 -6.48 -19.38
C THR A 160 11.36 -6.69 -20.12
N PHE A 161 11.43 -7.71 -20.95
CA PHE A 161 12.62 -8.00 -21.73
C PHE A 161 12.26 -8.34 -23.19
N GLY A 162 13.14 -7.94 -24.10
CA GLY A 162 13.02 -8.23 -25.53
C GLY A 162 13.52 -9.62 -25.90
N ALA A 163 13.51 -9.91 -27.20
CA ALA A 163 14.15 -11.10 -27.74
C ALA A 163 15.68 -10.99 -27.64
N GLU A 164 16.34 -12.12 -27.46
CA GLU A 164 17.79 -12.24 -27.50
C GLU A 164 18.32 -12.06 -28.93
N ALA A 165 19.39 -11.29 -29.08
CA ALA A 165 20.13 -11.14 -30.32
C ALA A 165 21.63 -11.00 -30.02
N ALA A 166 22.43 -11.98 -30.49
CA ALA A 166 23.88 -12.03 -30.28
C ALA A 166 24.26 -11.90 -28.79
N ASP A 167 23.70 -12.78 -27.96
CA ASP A 167 23.92 -12.84 -26.50
C ASP A 167 23.42 -11.61 -25.73
N VAL A 168 22.69 -10.70 -26.38
CA VAL A 168 22.15 -9.47 -25.78
C VAL A 168 20.63 -9.51 -25.69
N ILE A 169 20.10 -9.20 -24.51
CA ILE A 169 18.68 -8.95 -24.26
C ILE A 169 18.50 -7.51 -23.77
N ARG A 170 17.60 -6.78 -24.42
CA ARG A 170 17.17 -5.46 -23.92
C ARG A 170 16.18 -5.62 -22.79
N VAL A 171 16.50 -5.08 -21.62
CA VAL A 171 15.63 -5.04 -20.46
C VAL A 171 15.08 -3.63 -20.30
N THR A 172 13.76 -3.53 -20.15
CA THR A 172 13.03 -2.28 -20.00
C THR A 172 12.27 -2.26 -18.68
N VAL A 173 12.56 -1.25 -17.86
CA VAL A 173 11.85 -0.94 -16.63
C VAL A 173 10.98 0.27 -16.85
N THR A 174 9.68 0.13 -16.62
CA THR A 174 8.71 1.23 -16.63
C THR A 174 8.30 1.51 -15.20
N THR A 175 8.37 2.77 -14.77
CA THR A 175 8.03 3.18 -13.40
C THR A 175 6.52 3.35 -13.18
N GLY A 176 5.73 3.24 -14.25
CA GLY A 176 4.29 3.46 -14.25
C GLY A 176 3.87 4.93 -14.25
N LEU A 177 4.81 5.86 -14.48
CA LEU A 177 4.58 7.30 -14.55
C LEU A 177 5.35 7.95 -15.70
N ALA A 178 4.75 8.91 -16.39
CA ALA A 178 5.45 9.76 -17.36
C ALA A 178 6.26 10.86 -16.65
N GLN A 179 7.25 10.47 -15.84
CA GLN A 179 8.19 11.38 -15.21
C GLN A 179 9.52 10.69 -14.88
N ARG A 180 10.57 11.49 -14.67
CA ARG A 180 11.87 11.00 -14.21
C ARG A 180 11.78 10.52 -12.76
N GLN A 181 12.20 9.29 -12.50
CA GLN A 181 12.29 8.72 -11.16
C GLN A 181 13.64 8.03 -10.97
N ARG A 182 14.10 8.01 -9.72
CA ARG A 182 15.26 7.20 -9.35
C ARG A 182 14.83 5.73 -9.32
N VAL A 183 15.57 4.90 -10.03
CA VAL A 183 15.39 3.45 -10.10
C VAL A 183 16.71 2.82 -9.69
N ARG A 184 16.68 1.89 -8.75
CA ARG A 184 17.81 0.99 -8.53
C ARG A 184 17.55 -0.30 -9.30
N LEU A 185 18.53 -0.74 -10.06
CA LEU A 185 18.48 -1.91 -10.93
C LEU A 185 19.56 -2.89 -10.50
N TRP A 186 19.23 -4.17 -10.36
CA TRP A 186 20.27 -5.18 -10.20
C TRP A 186 19.96 -6.49 -10.92
N ILE A 187 21.02 -7.20 -11.26
CA ILE A 187 21.00 -8.52 -11.90
C ILE A 187 21.31 -9.57 -10.83
N ALA A 188 20.58 -10.67 -10.80
CA ALA A 188 20.76 -11.76 -9.85
C ALA A 188 20.73 -13.14 -10.52
N ALA A 189 21.29 -14.14 -9.85
CA ALA A 189 21.23 -15.56 -10.26
C ALA A 189 19.94 -16.27 -9.82
N ALA A 190 19.15 -15.66 -8.93
CA ALA A 190 17.88 -16.17 -8.44
C ALA A 190 16.86 -15.03 -8.30
N ASP A 191 15.57 -15.37 -8.36
CA ASP A 191 14.50 -14.39 -8.15
C ASP A 191 14.57 -13.80 -6.74
N TYR A 192 14.40 -12.48 -6.63
CA TYR A 192 14.63 -11.72 -5.38
C TYR A 192 16.00 -11.95 -4.72
N GLY A 193 16.99 -12.37 -5.51
CA GLY A 193 18.36 -12.58 -5.08
C GLY A 193 19.16 -11.28 -4.89
N THR A 194 20.33 -11.44 -4.29
CA THR A 194 21.33 -10.36 -4.20
C THR A 194 21.99 -10.10 -5.55
N PRO A 195 22.56 -8.91 -5.78
CA PRO A 195 23.30 -8.62 -7.00
C PRO A 195 24.40 -9.64 -7.30
N ASP A 196 24.48 -10.11 -8.53
CA ASP A 196 25.48 -11.04 -9.04
C ASP A 196 26.09 -10.51 -10.35
N ALA A 197 27.42 -10.39 -10.39
CA ALA A 197 28.17 -9.87 -11.53
C ALA A 197 28.64 -10.95 -12.50
N THR A 198 28.51 -12.23 -12.14
CA THR A 198 29.15 -13.33 -12.87
C THR A 198 28.60 -13.47 -14.29
N GLY A 199 29.48 -13.28 -15.28
CA GLY A 199 29.19 -13.50 -16.70
C GLY A 199 28.24 -12.48 -17.33
N ASN A 200 28.03 -11.33 -16.69
CA ASN A 200 27.15 -10.28 -17.20
C ASN A 200 27.97 -9.12 -17.75
N THR A 201 27.47 -8.47 -18.80
CA THR A 201 27.85 -7.12 -19.21
C THR A 201 26.61 -6.26 -19.26
N TYR A 202 26.69 -5.06 -18.69
CA TYR A 202 25.59 -4.10 -18.62
C TYR A 202 25.91 -2.85 -19.43
N THR A 203 24.99 -2.45 -20.30
CA THR A 203 25.08 -1.18 -21.04
C THR A 203 23.78 -0.40 -20.93
N LEU A 204 23.81 0.79 -20.32
CA LEU A 204 22.63 1.66 -20.22
C LEU A 204 22.22 2.18 -21.61
N VAL A 205 20.95 2.01 -21.97
CA VAL A 205 20.36 2.43 -23.25
C VAL A 205 19.44 3.63 -23.07
N THR A 206 18.64 3.65 -22.00
CA THR A 206 17.67 4.73 -21.71
C THR A 206 17.73 5.11 -20.25
N GLY A 207 17.72 6.41 -19.98
CA GLY A 207 17.86 7.00 -18.65
C GLY A 207 19.20 7.68 -18.47
N THR A 208 19.57 7.94 -17.23
CA THR A 208 20.85 8.57 -16.87
C THR A 208 21.45 7.83 -15.68
N ALA A 209 22.66 7.30 -15.82
CA ALA A 209 23.35 6.64 -14.72
C ALA A 209 23.66 7.65 -13.61
N LEU A 210 23.36 7.28 -12.37
CA LEU A 210 23.72 8.04 -11.16
C LEU A 210 24.92 7.43 -10.46
N ALA A 211 24.89 6.11 -10.27
CA ALA A 211 25.91 5.39 -9.54
C ALA A 211 26.00 3.95 -10.01
N THR A 212 27.21 3.42 -10.00
CA THR A 212 27.48 1.98 -10.11
C THR A 212 27.85 1.50 -8.71
N ARG A 213 27.01 0.65 -8.11
CA ARG A 213 27.27 0.06 -6.79
C ARG A 213 28.13 -1.20 -6.91
N THR A 214 27.86 -2.00 -7.93
CA THR A 214 28.66 -3.18 -8.28
C THR A 214 28.66 -3.31 -9.79
N ALA A 215 29.84 -3.27 -10.40
CA ALA A 215 29.97 -3.38 -11.85
C ALA A 215 29.34 -4.70 -12.33
N ASN A 216 28.60 -4.60 -13.43
CA ASN A 216 27.85 -5.67 -14.07
C ASN A 216 26.76 -6.33 -13.19
N ALA A 217 26.36 -5.69 -12.09
CA ALA A 217 25.37 -6.27 -11.17
C ALA A 217 24.39 -5.27 -10.54
N ASP A 218 24.81 -4.09 -10.07
CA ASP A 218 23.94 -3.17 -9.29
C ASP A 218 24.20 -1.71 -9.67
N TYR A 219 23.13 -1.04 -10.10
CA TYR A 219 23.15 0.29 -10.69
C TYR A 219 22.03 1.16 -10.14
N GLU A 220 22.30 2.45 -10.02
CA GLU A 220 21.27 3.46 -9.83
C GLU A 220 21.16 4.34 -11.07
N VAL A 221 19.93 4.51 -11.54
CA VAL A 221 19.61 5.29 -12.74
C VAL A 221 18.47 6.24 -12.47
N ILE A 222 18.42 7.35 -13.20
CA ILE A 222 17.21 8.16 -13.36
C ILE A 222 16.54 7.74 -14.67
N SER A 223 15.26 7.36 -14.62
CA SER A 223 14.46 7.09 -15.81
C SER A 223 14.29 8.36 -16.68
N ASP A 224 13.91 8.19 -17.94
CA ASP A 224 13.62 9.31 -18.83
C ASP A 224 12.33 10.06 -18.46
N ALA A 225 11.93 11.04 -19.27
CA ALA A 225 10.72 11.82 -19.03
C ALA A 225 9.42 10.99 -19.16
N SER A 226 9.48 9.79 -19.74
CA SER A 226 8.37 8.85 -19.87
C SER A 226 8.35 7.80 -18.75
N GLY A 227 9.28 7.89 -17.79
CA GLY A 227 9.43 6.91 -16.72
C GLY A 227 10.05 5.59 -17.17
N ILE A 228 10.84 5.60 -18.24
CA ILE A 228 11.50 4.41 -18.76
C ILE A 228 12.99 4.45 -18.41
N ALA A 229 13.49 3.34 -17.87
CA ALA A 229 14.91 3.04 -17.82
C ALA A 229 15.14 1.72 -18.57
N ALA A 230 16.11 1.70 -19.48
CA ALA A 230 16.39 0.51 -20.27
C ALA A 230 17.89 0.27 -20.39
N PHE A 231 18.28 -0.99 -20.42
CA PHE A 231 19.67 -1.39 -20.58
C PHE A 231 19.76 -2.68 -21.37
N ASP A 232 20.91 -2.88 -21.99
CA ASP A 232 21.30 -4.13 -22.61
C ASP A 232 22.03 -4.98 -21.59
N LEU A 233 21.53 -6.20 -21.40
CA LEU A 233 22.17 -7.25 -20.63
C LEU A 233 22.76 -8.25 -21.61
N GLU A 234 24.07 -8.39 -21.59
CA GLU A 234 24.81 -9.35 -22.40
C GLU A 234 25.33 -10.48 -21.51
N VAL A 235 25.08 -11.73 -21.91
CA VAL A 235 25.54 -12.94 -21.22
C VAL A 235 25.94 -13.97 -22.26
N SER A 236 27.23 -14.36 -22.27
CA SER A 236 27.72 -15.34 -23.22
C SER A 236 27.31 -16.77 -22.83
N GLY A 237 26.67 -17.47 -23.79
CA GLY A 237 26.23 -18.84 -23.63
C GLY A 237 25.03 -19.03 -22.69
N ALA A 238 24.62 -20.29 -22.54
CA ALA A 238 23.39 -20.60 -21.81
C ALA A 238 23.44 -20.19 -20.34
N ALA A 239 22.46 -19.39 -19.92
CA ALA A 239 22.35 -18.88 -18.57
C ALA A 239 20.91 -18.49 -18.21
N SER A 240 20.61 -18.52 -16.90
CA SER A 240 19.39 -17.93 -16.33
C SER A 240 19.76 -16.71 -15.50
N ARG A 241 19.04 -15.60 -15.70
CA ARG A 241 19.21 -14.35 -14.96
C ARG A 241 17.88 -13.77 -14.53
N TYR A 242 17.92 -12.95 -13.49
CA TYR A 242 16.78 -12.19 -13.00
C TYR A 242 17.20 -10.73 -12.93
N VAL A 243 16.35 -9.83 -13.42
CA VAL A 243 16.53 -8.38 -13.25
C VAL A 243 15.50 -7.86 -12.29
N LEU A 244 15.98 -7.12 -11.30
CA LEU A 244 15.16 -6.53 -10.27
C LEU A 244 15.25 -5.02 -10.35
N ALA A 245 14.12 -4.36 -10.09
CA ALA A 245 14.05 -2.92 -10.00
C ALA A 245 13.40 -2.50 -8.67
N GLU A 246 14.06 -1.59 -7.96
CA GLU A 246 13.53 -0.95 -6.76
C GLU A 246 13.14 0.50 -7.08
N ILE A 247 11.88 0.83 -6.82
CA ILE A 247 11.30 2.18 -7.00
C ILE A 247 10.44 2.47 -5.77
N ASP A 248 10.72 3.58 -5.09
CA ASP A 248 10.01 4.00 -3.88
C ASP A 248 9.89 2.89 -2.80
N GLY A 249 10.97 2.12 -2.63
CA GLY A 249 11.07 1.03 -1.66
C GLY A 249 10.35 -0.27 -2.04
N ARG A 250 9.80 -0.36 -3.26
CA ARG A 250 9.17 -1.57 -3.79
C ARG A 250 10.06 -2.25 -4.79
N ILE A 251 10.20 -3.57 -4.68
CA ILE A 251 11.01 -4.40 -5.56
C ILE A 251 10.09 -5.16 -6.53
N VAL A 252 10.39 -5.06 -7.82
CA VAL A 252 9.74 -5.82 -8.88
C VAL A 252 10.78 -6.65 -9.62
N SER A 253 10.39 -7.86 -10.05
CA SER A 253 11.25 -8.81 -10.76
C SER A 253 10.80 -8.95 -12.22
N SER A 254 11.76 -9.21 -13.10
CA SER A 254 11.51 -9.64 -14.48
C SER A 254 10.92 -11.05 -14.58
N GLY A 255 11.03 -11.85 -13.51
CA GLY A 255 11.02 -13.30 -13.64
C GLY A 255 12.30 -13.82 -14.30
N GLU A 256 12.34 -15.10 -14.61
CA GLU A 256 13.51 -15.73 -15.25
C GLU A 256 13.69 -15.24 -16.69
N ILE A 257 14.90 -14.77 -16.99
CA ILE A 257 15.39 -14.46 -18.33
C ILE A 257 16.35 -15.58 -18.72
N THR A 258 16.03 -16.31 -19.80
CA THR A 258 16.86 -17.39 -20.33
C THR A 258 17.67 -16.88 -21.51
N PHE A 259 18.99 -17.10 -21.46
CA PHE A 259 19.93 -16.88 -22.57
C PHE A 259 20.20 -18.22 -23.27
N ALA A 260 20.26 -18.19 -24.59
CA ALA A 260 20.58 -19.34 -25.41
C ALA A 260 22.09 -19.67 -25.39
N ALA A 261 22.43 -20.88 -25.84
CA ALA A 261 23.82 -21.33 -25.98
C ALA A 261 24.46 -20.87 -27.29
#